data_AF-E9RUI6-F1
#
_entry.id   AF-E9RUI6-F1
#
_cell.length_a   1.000
_cell.length_b   1.000
_cell.length_c   1.000
_cell.angle_alpha   90.00
_cell.angle_beta   90.00
_cell.angle_gamma   90.00
#
_symmetry.space_group_name_H-M   'P 1'
#
loop_
_entity.id
_entity.type
_entity.pdbx_description
1 polymer ?
#
loop_
_entity_poly.entity_id
_entity_poly.type
_entity_poly.pdbx_seq_one_letter_code
_entity_poly.pdbx_strand_id
1 'polypeptide(L)'
;MIATPHYHRNHFHRNPKRTMEALQKIRGWLGEHLPDMIVLLGTEIYYTIDFAEEIAAGNIFPMAKSRYLLVEFSPLEDYAYIRNAVHVLVNRGYCPIIAHAERYRVFHQNVSRVSEVIQLGAYIQLNGDSIVGKNGLRMKLFAQKLMKKELVHFVASDMHHMESRRPNLKECAEYMEKTYGFARTKELLYDNPRKLIENKLIEEL
;
A
#
# COMPACT_ATOMS: atom_id res chain seq x y z
N MET A 1 7.93 5.67 8.94
CA MET A 1 7.61 5.30 7.53
C MET A 1 7.95 3.84 7.28
N ILE A 2 7.34 3.22 6.26
CA ILE A 2 7.72 1.87 5.79
C ILE A 2 8.27 2.02 4.38
N ALA A 3 9.51 1.58 4.14
CA ALA A 3 10.09 1.51 2.80
C ALA A 3 9.61 0.25 2.09
N THR A 4 9.11 0.39 0.87
CA THR A 4 8.50 -0.70 0.08
C THR A 4 9.13 -0.79 -1.31
N PRO A 5 10.43 -1.12 -1.44
CA PRO A 5 11.04 -1.32 -2.75
C PRO A 5 10.28 -2.41 -3.52
N HIS A 6 10.23 -2.26 -4.85
CA HIS A 6 9.56 -3.23 -5.72
C HIS A 6 10.24 -4.60 -5.68
N TYR A 7 9.41 -5.63 -5.61
CA TYR A 7 9.78 -6.99 -5.93
C TYR A 7 8.97 -7.46 -7.13
N HIS A 8 9.66 -7.86 -8.20
CA HIS A 8 9.02 -8.43 -9.38
C HIS A 8 9.77 -9.67 -9.86
N ARG A 9 9.06 -10.82 -9.83
CA ARG A 9 9.21 -11.98 -10.74
C ARG A 9 10.43 -11.97 -11.68
N ASN A 10 10.19 -11.34 -12.82
CA ASN A 10 11.08 -11.41 -13.95
C ASN A 10 12.03 -10.21 -14.06
N HIS A 11 12.17 -9.38 -13.02
CA HIS A 11 13.10 -8.26 -13.03
C HIS A 11 14.46 -8.66 -12.42
N PHE A 12 15.54 -8.39 -13.17
CA PHE A 12 16.92 -8.78 -12.85
C PHE A 12 17.54 -8.06 -11.64
N HIS A 13 16.87 -7.07 -11.07
CA HIS A 13 17.39 -6.24 -9.97
C HIS A 13 17.00 -6.73 -8.57
N ARG A 14 16.77 -8.04 -8.41
CA ARG A 14 16.53 -8.66 -7.09
C ARG A 14 17.83 -8.66 -6.29
N ASN A 15 17.90 -7.90 -5.21
CA ASN A 15 19.04 -8.00 -4.31
C ASN A 15 18.63 -7.62 -2.87
N PRO A 16 18.10 -8.58 -2.09
CA PRO A 16 17.71 -8.33 -0.70
C PRO A 16 18.87 -7.83 0.15
N LYS A 17 20.09 -8.29 -0.13
CA LYS A 17 21.30 -7.80 0.54
C LYS A 17 21.49 -6.29 0.30
N ARG A 18 21.37 -5.82 -0.95
CA ARG A 18 21.40 -4.37 -1.26
C ARG A 18 20.25 -3.62 -0.60
N THR A 19 19.05 -4.18 -0.56
CA THR A 19 17.91 -3.58 0.15
C THR A 19 18.22 -3.37 1.63
N MET A 20 18.79 -4.39 2.29
CA MET A 20 19.18 -4.34 3.69
C MET A 20 20.34 -3.37 3.94
N GLU A 21 21.35 -3.34 3.06
CA GLU A 21 22.45 -2.38 3.11
C GLU A 21 21.95 -0.94 2.97
N ALA A 22 21.04 -0.68 2.01
CA ALA A 22 20.43 0.64 1.83
C ALA A 22 19.61 1.06 3.06
N LEU A 23 18.83 0.14 3.62
CA LEU A 23 18.06 0.38 4.84
C LEU A 23 18.97 0.73 6.02
N GLN A 24 20.09 0.02 6.20
CA GLN A 24 21.06 0.30 7.25
C GLN A 24 21.69 1.68 7.07
N LYS A 25 22.09 2.05 5.84
CA LYS A 25 22.63 3.38 5.54
C LYS A 25 21.64 4.49 5.89
N ILE A 26 20.37 4.34 5.50
CA ILE A 26 19.32 5.31 5.80
C ILE A 26 19.10 5.41 7.32
N ARG A 27 19.03 4.28 8.03
CA ARG A 27 18.87 4.28 9.48
C ARG A 27 20.05 4.92 10.22
N GLY A 28 21.27 4.69 9.76
CA GLY A 28 22.47 5.34 10.30
C GLY A 28 22.40 6.86 10.17
N TRP A 29 22.12 7.33 8.95
CA TRP A 29 21.97 8.77 8.69
C TRP A 29 20.84 9.40 9.52
N LEU A 30 19.68 8.73 9.63
CA LEU A 30 18.56 9.21 10.44
C LEU A 30 18.89 9.20 11.93
N GLY A 31 19.61 8.21 12.44
CA GLY A 31 20.03 8.18 13.84
C GLY A 31 20.87 9.41 14.24
N GLU A 32 21.66 9.94 13.30
CA GLU A 32 22.49 11.12 13.52
C GLU A 32 21.73 12.46 13.35
N HIS A 33 20.78 12.53 12.41
CA HIS A 33 20.17 13.80 12.00
C HIS A 33 18.70 13.96 12.39
N LEU A 34 17.96 12.86 12.50
CA LEU A 34 16.50 12.80 12.74
C LEU A 34 16.15 11.57 13.58
N PRO A 35 16.61 11.49 14.85
CA PRO A 35 16.52 10.26 15.65
C PRO A 35 15.10 9.77 15.90
N ASP A 36 14.10 10.67 15.85
CA ASP A 36 12.68 10.32 16.00
C ASP A 36 12.07 9.71 14.73
N MET A 37 12.76 9.79 13.58
CA MET A 37 12.28 9.28 12.31
C MET A 37 12.62 7.80 12.13
N ILE A 38 11.62 6.95 12.32
CA ILE A 38 11.77 5.50 12.17
C ILE A 38 11.47 5.05 10.74
N VAL A 39 12.37 4.25 10.16
CA VAL A 39 12.17 3.56 8.87
C VAL A 39 12.06 2.05 9.09
N LEU A 40 10.90 1.52 8.77
CA LEU A 40 10.61 0.08 8.74
C LEU A 40 10.73 -0.43 7.32
N LEU A 41 10.79 -1.76 7.16
CA LEU A 41 10.90 -2.42 5.86
C LEU A 41 9.61 -3.17 5.54
N GLY A 42 9.22 -3.10 4.28
CA GLY A 42 8.26 -3.97 3.63
C GLY A 42 8.70 -4.20 2.19
N THR A 43 7.79 -4.62 1.33
CA THR A 43 8.05 -4.83 -0.09
C THR A 43 6.75 -4.56 -0.83
N GLU A 44 6.83 -3.80 -1.92
CA GLU A 44 5.71 -3.73 -2.88
C GLU A 44 5.88 -4.91 -3.85
N ILE A 45 4.98 -5.88 -3.75
CA ILE A 45 5.09 -7.15 -4.46
C ILE A 45 4.27 -7.05 -5.73
N TYR A 46 4.91 -7.07 -6.90
CA TYR A 46 4.19 -7.42 -8.12
C TYR A 46 3.76 -8.87 -8.00
N TYR A 47 2.45 -9.10 -7.88
CA TYR A 47 1.92 -10.39 -7.44
C TYR A 47 2.51 -11.57 -8.21
N THR A 48 2.86 -12.62 -7.47
CA THR A 48 3.35 -13.87 -8.01
C THR A 48 2.86 -15.02 -7.14
N ILE A 49 2.61 -16.18 -7.75
CA ILE A 49 2.08 -17.35 -7.04
C ILE A 49 3.06 -17.90 -6.01
N ASP A 50 4.37 -17.73 -6.25
CA ASP A 50 5.45 -18.23 -5.41
C ASP A 50 5.84 -17.27 -4.28
N PHE A 51 4.95 -16.33 -3.91
CA PHE A 51 5.26 -15.29 -2.92
C PHE A 51 5.71 -15.88 -1.57
N ALA A 52 5.16 -17.03 -1.19
CA ALA A 52 5.47 -17.67 0.09
C ALA A 52 6.90 -18.22 0.12
N GLU A 53 7.33 -18.83 -0.98
CA GLU A 53 8.69 -19.33 -1.19
C GLU A 53 9.68 -18.16 -1.20
N GLU A 54 9.30 -17.04 -1.82
CA GLU A 54 10.14 -15.84 -1.87
C GLU A 54 10.22 -15.10 -0.53
N ILE A 55 9.17 -15.16 0.30
CA ILE A 55 9.24 -14.73 1.71
C ILE A 55 10.20 -15.63 2.49
N ALA A 56 10.07 -16.95 2.36
CA ALA A 56 10.93 -17.91 3.07
C ALA A 56 12.41 -17.79 2.66
N ALA A 57 12.67 -17.48 1.38
CA ALA A 57 14.01 -17.21 0.86
C ALA A 57 14.58 -15.84 1.28
N GLY A 58 13.79 -14.98 1.94
CA GLY A 58 14.21 -13.64 2.35
C GLY A 58 14.25 -12.62 1.21
N ASN A 59 13.55 -12.90 0.09
CA ASN A 59 13.47 -12.00 -1.07
C ASN A 59 12.33 -10.99 -0.96
N ILE A 60 11.25 -11.35 -0.25
CA ILE A 60 10.10 -10.49 0.04
C ILE A 60 10.04 -10.23 1.54
N PHE A 61 9.81 -8.98 1.93
CA PHE A 61 9.63 -8.57 3.31
C PHE A 61 8.17 -8.17 3.55
N PRO A 62 7.43 -8.91 4.40
CA PRO A 62 6.13 -8.46 4.87
C PRO A 62 6.22 -7.09 5.56
N MET A 63 5.17 -6.28 5.42
CA MET A 63 5.15 -4.90 5.88
C MET A 63 5.44 -4.82 7.38
N ALA A 64 6.54 -4.18 7.77
CA ALA A 64 6.95 -4.03 9.17
C ALA A 64 7.03 -5.36 9.96
N LYS A 65 7.39 -6.48 9.30
CA LYS A 65 7.39 -7.84 9.89
C LYS A 65 6.01 -8.30 10.41
N SER A 66 4.94 -7.73 9.89
CA SER A 66 3.56 -8.13 10.17
C SER A 66 3.07 -9.20 9.18
N ARG A 67 1.80 -9.59 9.27
CA ARG A 67 1.13 -10.44 8.27
C ARG A 67 0.66 -9.67 7.03
N TYR A 68 0.87 -8.36 6.97
CA TYR A 68 0.42 -7.53 5.86
C TYR A 68 1.39 -7.59 4.68
N LEU A 69 0.85 -7.82 3.48
CA LEU A 69 1.59 -7.83 2.23
C LEU A 69 1.06 -6.71 1.32
N LEU A 70 1.93 -5.78 0.91
CA LEU A 70 1.57 -4.78 -0.09
C LEU A 70 1.73 -5.39 -1.48
N VAL A 71 0.64 -5.51 -2.22
CA VAL A 71 0.57 -6.24 -3.48
C VAL A 71 0.08 -5.32 -4.59
N GLU A 72 0.83 -5.28 -5.68
CA GLU A 72 0.49 -4.59 -6.92
C GLU A 72 0.24 -5.57 -8.07
N PHE A 73 -0.50 -5.08 -9.07
CA PHE A 73 -0.84 -5.83 -10.28
C PHE A 73 -0.61 -4.95 -11.52
N SER A 74 -0.69 -5.54 -12.71
CA SER A 74 -0.83 -4.74 -13.93
C SER A 74 -2.10 -3.87 -13.86
N PRO A 75 -2.08 -2.58 -14.24
CA PRO A 75 -3.27 -1.73 -14.29
C PRO A 75 -4.42 -2.29 -15.15
N LEU A 76 -4.09 -3.17 -16.11
CA LEU A 76 -5.02 -3.80 -17.04
C LEU A 76 -5.42 -5.23 -16.66
N GLU A 77 -4.91 -5.74 -15.53
CA GLU A 77 -5.13 -7.10 -15.05
C GLU A 77 -6.63 -7.41 -14.88
N ASP A 78 -7.00 -8.67 -15.10
CA ASP A 78 -8.37 -9.12 -14.99
C ASP A 78 -8.83 -9.26 -13.54
N TYR A 79 -10.12 -8.99 -13.30
CA TYR A 79 -10.69 -9.06 -11.96
C TYR A 79 -10.58 -10.47 -11.36
N ALA A 80 -10.77 -11.51 -12.17
CA ALA A 80 -10.65 -12.89 -11.72
C ALA A 80 -9.24 -13.20 -11.17
N TYR A 81 -8.20 -12.63 -11.78
CA TYR A 81 -6.82 -12.80 -11.34
C TYR A 81 -6.59 -12.11 -9.98
N ILE A 82 -6.96 -10.84 -9.86
CA ILE A 82 -6.84 -10.08 -8.61
C ILE A 82 -7.63 -10.76 -7.48
N ARG A 83 -8.87 -11.18 -7.74
CA ARG A 83 -9.72 -11.87 -6.76
C ARG A 83 -9.11 -13.19 -6.31
N ASN A 84 -8.60 -14.00 -7.24
CA ASN A 84 -7.94 -15.27 -6.92
C ASN A 84 -6.65 -15.04 -6.12
N ALA A 85 -5.88 -14.01 -6.45
CA ALA A 85 -4.68 -13.62 -5.70
C ALA A 85 -5.02 -13.29 -4.24
N VAL A 86 -6.05 -12.46 -4.01
CA VAL A 86 -6.54 -12.14 -2.66
C VAL A 86 -6.93 -13.42 -1.90
N HIS A 87 -7.73 -14.29 -2.52
CA HIS A 87 -8.16 -15.55 -1.90
C HIS A 87 -6.96 -16.45 -1.51
N VAL A 88 -5.96 -16.58 -2.37
CA VAL A 88 -4.74 -17.36 -2.08
C VAL A 88 -3.95 -16.75 -0.93
N LEU A 89 -3.76 -15.43 -0.92
CA LEU A 89 -3.00 -14.72 0.13
C LEU A 89 -3.68 -14.87 1.50
N VAL A 90 -5.00 -14.69 1.55
CA VAL A 90 -5.79 -14.82 2.78
C VAL A 90 -5.79 -16.26 3.30
N ASN A 91 -5.97 -17.26 2.43
CA ASN A 91 -5.91 -18.67 2.84
C ASN A 91 -4.52 -19.11 3.33
N ARG A 92 -3.46 -18.40 2.94
CA ARG A 92 -2.10 -18.60 3.47
C ARG A 92 -1.84 -17.81 4.76
N GLY A 93 -2.85 -17.14 5.32
CA GLY A 93 -2.79 -16.43 6.60
C GLY A 93 -2.25 -15.00 6.51
N TYR A 94 -2.15 -14.43 5.30
CA TYR A 94 -1.70 -13.05 5.11
C TYR A 94 -2.86 -12.07 4.99
N CYS A 95 -2.56 -10.79 5.21
CA CYS A 95 -3.47 -9.67 5.06
C CYS A 95 -3.07 -8.86 3.81
N PRO A 96 -3.63 -9.17 2.61
CA PRO A 96 -3.23 -8.48 1.40
C PRO A 96 -3.71 -7.03 1.41
N ILE A 97 -2.81 -6.10 1.08
CA ILE A 97 -3.11 -4.70 0.82
C ILE A 97 -2.96 -4.48 -0.67
N ILE A 98 -4.05 -4.17 -1.35
CA ILE A 98 -4.03 -3.82 -2.76
C ILE A 98 -3.47 -2.40 -2.88
N ALA A 99 -2.25 -2.30 -3.42
CA ALA A 99 -1.55 -1.04 -3.64
C ALA A 99 -2.29 -0.19 -4.69
N HIS A 100 -2.35 1.13 -4.46
CA HIS A 100 -2.88 2.16 -5.37
C HIS A 100 -4.10 1.70 -6.18
N ALA A 101 -5.15 1.24 -5.48
CA ALA A 101 -6.32 0.62 -6.07
C ALA A 101 -7.02 1.49 -7.12
N GLU A 102 -6.83 2.81 -7.07
CA GLU A 102 -7.31 3.74 -8.07
C GLU A 102 -6.69 3.59 -9.47
N ARG A 103 -5.65 2.77 -9.64
CA ARG A 103 -5.00 2.53 -10.93
C ARG A 103 -5.64 1.39 -11.74
N TYR A 104 -6.38 0.48 -11.11
CA TYR A 104 -6.87 -0.73 -11.77
C TYR A 104 -8.14 -0.49 -12.59
N ARG A 105 -8.05 -0.75 -13.91
CA ARG A 105 -9.17 -0.57 -14.84
C ARG A 105 -10.42 -1.34 -14.41
N VAL A 106 -10.24 -2.54 -13.87
CA VAL A 106 -11.35 -3.42 -13.46
C VAL A 106 -12.18 -2.86 -12.31
N PHE A 107 -11.57 -2.08 -11.40
CA PHE A 107 -12.28 -1.43 -10.30
C PHE A 107 -13.02 -0.17 -10.76
N HIS A 108 -12.47 0.56 -11.75
CA HIS A 108 -13.20 1.66 -12.40
C HIS A 108 -14.44 1.17 -13.13
N GLN A 109 -14.34 0.03 -13.82
CA GLN A 109 -15.47 -0.57 -14.54
C GLN A 109 -16.61 -0.99 -13.61
N ASN A 110 -16.29 -1.56 -12.45
CA ASN A 110 -17.27 -1.91 -11.45
C ASN A 110 -16.70 -1.75 -10.04
N VAL A 111 -17.24 -0.78 -9.30
CA VAL A 111 -16.81 -0.47 -7.93
C VAL A 111 -17.15 -1.59 -6.94
N SER A 112 -18.16 -2.43 -7.21
CA SER A 112 -18.51 -3.55 -6.32
C SER A 112 -17.35 -4.53 -6.16
N ARG A 113 -16.49 -4.63 -7.18
CA ARG A 113 -15.29 -5.47 -7.16
C ARG A 113 -14.32 -5.07 -6.05
N VAL A 114 -14.29 -3.80 -5.65
CA VAL A 114 -13.50 -3.35 -4.50
C VAL A 114 -14.10 -3.89 -3.20
N SER A 115 -15.42 -3.76 -3.03
CA SER A 115 -16.13 -4.34 -1.88
C SER A 115 -16.00 -5.86 -1.83
N GLU A 116 -16.03 -6.54 -2.97
CA GLU A 116 -15.88 -8.00 -3.06
C GLU A 116 -14.49 -8.48 -2.60
N VAL A 117 -13.40 -7.80 -3.02
CA VAL A 117 -12.05 -8.17 -2.52
C VAL A 117 -11.86 -7.83 -1.05
N ILE A 118 -12.52 -6.77 -0.56
CA ILE A 118 -12.55 -6.44 0.86
C ILE A 118 -13.24 -7.55 1.66
N GLN A 119 -14.40 -8.01 1.22
CA GLN A 119 -15.13 -9.14 1.83
C GLN A 119 -14.32 -10.45 1.81
N LEU A 120 -13.40 -10.61 0.86
CA LEU A 120 -12.47 -11.74 0.83
C LEU A 120 -11.29 -11.59 1.80
N GLY A 121 -11.12 -10.43 2.44
CA GLY A 121 -10.07 -10.15 3.43
C GLY A 121 -8.96 -9.22 2.94
N ALA A 122 -9.14 -8.52 1.82
CA ALA A 122 -8.16 -7.53 1.35
C ALA A 122 -8.39 -6.14 1.93
N TYR A 123 -7.29 -5.43 2.13
CA TYR A 123 -7.28 -4.02 2.46
C TYR A 123 -6.95 -3.17 1.22
N ILE A 124 -7.37 -1.91 1.23
CA ILE A 124 -7.26 -1.01 0.08
C ILE A 124 -6.38 0.18 0.46
N GLN A 125 -5.34 0.42 -0.34
CA GLN A 125 -4.50 1.59 -0.24
C GLN A 125 -4.69 2.51 -1.46
N LEU A 126 -4.80 3.83 -1.22
CA LEU A 126 -4.82 4.85 -2.26
C LEU A 126 -3.62 5.79 -2.14
N ASN A 127 -3.14 6.32 -3.27
CA ASN A 127 -2.10 7.35 -3.23
C ASN A 127 -2.68 8.71 -2.87
N GLY A 128 -2.00 9.43 -1.99
CA GLY A 128 -2.42 10.79 -1.59
C GLY A 128 -2.51 11.75 -2.79
N ASP A 129 -1.56 11.66 -3.72
CA ASP A 129 -1.55 12.45 -4.96
C ASP A 129 -2.78 12.18 -5.84
N SER A 130 -3.34 10.97 -5.82
CA SER A 130 -4.59 10.65 -6.52
C SER A 130 -5.79 11.33 -5.87
N ILE A 131 -5.83 11.40 -4.54
CA ILE A 131 -6.92 12.03 -3.78
C ILE A 131 -6.97 13.54 -4.04
N VAL A 132 -5.82 14.22 -4.06
CA VAL A 132 -5.76 15.67 -4.34
C VAL A 132 -5.88 15.98 -5.84
N GLY A 133 -5.60 15.00 -6.71
CA GLY A 133 -5.82 15.07 -8.15
C GLY A 133 -4.59 15.27 -9.01
N LYS A 134 -3.39 15.13 -8.43
CA LYS A 134 -2.11 15.24 -9.15
C LYS A 134 -1.87 14.08 -10.12
N ASN A 135 -2.45 12.91 -9.85
CA ASN A 135 -2.44 11.76 -10.78
C ASN A 135 -3.56 11.80 -11.84
N GLY A 136 -4.26 12.94 -11.97
CA GLY A 136 -5.28 13.17 -12.98
C GLY A 136 -6.72 13.02 -12.49
N LEU A 137 -7.63 13.65 -13.22
CA LEU A 137 -9.04 13.79 -12.84
C LEU A 137 -9.76 12.43 -12.67
N ARG A 138 -9.47 11.46 -13.55
CA ARG A 138 -10.10 10.13 -13.49
C ARG A 138 -9.77 9.41 -12.17
N MET A 139 -8.50 9.43 -11.76
CA MET A 139 -8.07 8.82 -10.50
C MET A 139 -8.65 9.57 -9.30
N LYS A 140 -8.70 10.91 -9.35
CA LYS A 140 -9.34 11.73 -8.31
C LYS A 140 -10.80 11.36 -8.08
N LEU A 141 -11.60 11.34 -9.14
CA LEU A 141 -13.03 11.05 -9.03
C LEU A 141 -13.28 9.63 -8.50
N PHE A 142 -12.45 8.67 -8.91
CA PHE A 142 -12.55 7.31 -8.41
C PHE A 142 -12.11 7.18 -6.95
N ALA A 143 -11.00 7.81 -6.56
CA ALA A 143 -10.56 7.87 -5.17
C ALA A 143 -11.64 8.49 -4.27
N GLN A 144 -12.25 9.60 -4.69
CA GLN A 144 -13.38 10.21 -3.97
C GLN A 144 -14.58 9.27 -3.86
N LYS A 145 -14.88 8.48 -4.90
CA LYS A 145 -15.95 7.48 -4.87
C LYS A 145 -15.67 6.38 -3.85
N LEU A 146 -14.43 5.89 -3.73
CA LEU A 146 -14.04 4.89 -2.74
C LEU A 146 -14.08 5.47 -1.31
N MET A 147 -13.57 6.69 -1.13
CA MET A 147 -13.60 7.40 0.15
C MET A 147 -15.03 7.59 0.67
N LYS A 148 -15.96 8.03 -0.18
CA LYS A 148 -17.39 8.20 0.17
C LYS A 148 -18.11 6.90 0.50
N LYS A 149 -17.62 5.78 -0.03
CA LYS A 149 -18.16 4.43 0.25
C LYS A 149 -17.42 3.74 1.39
N GLU A 150 -16.47 4.43 2.03
CA GLU A 150 -15.65 3.91 3.13
C GLU A 150 -14.84 2.65 2.76
N LEU A 151 -14.54 2.45 1.47
CA LEU A 151 -13.83 1.28 0.93
C LEU A 151 -12.29 1.42 0.97
N VAL A 152 -11.77 2.35 1.78
CA VAL A 152 -10.33 2.67 1.84
C VAL A 152 -9.83 2.40 3.23
N HIS A 153 -8.65 1.78 3.33
CA HIS A 153 -8.04 1.40 4.61
C HIS A 153 -6.76 2.18 4.88
N PHE A 154 -6.04 2.56 3.82
CA PHE A 154 -4.79 3.29 3.91
C PHE A 154 -4.69 4.39 2.86
N VAL A 155 -4.03 5.49 3.23
CA VAL A 155 -3.52 6.48 2.29
C VAL A 155 -2.01 6.56 2.45
N ALA A 156 -1.28 6.47 1.33
CA ALA A 156 0.19 6.49 1.34
C ALA A 156 0.74 7.38 0.21
N SER A 157 2.04 7.68 0.27
CA SER A 157 2.66 8.59 -0.69
C SER A 157 2.96 7.93 -2.03
N ASP A 158 3.39 6.67 -2.02
CA ASP A 158 3.98 6.00 -3.19
C ASP A 158 5.07 6.89 -3.84
N MET A 159 5.88 7.54 -2.98
CA MET A 159 6.91 8.49 -3.37
C MET A 159 8.09 7.76 -4.02
N HIS A 160 8.72 8.40 -5.00
CA HIS A 160 9.91 7.87 -5.67
C HIS A 160 11.04 8.89 -5.76
N HIS A 161 10.72 10.20 -5.89
CA HIS A 161 11.73 11.26 -6.03
C HIS A 161 11.13 12.65 -5.76
N MET A 162 11.99 13.64 -5.56
CA MET A 162 11.60 15.01 -5.21
C MET A 162 11.14 15.88 -6.41
N GLU A 163 10.98 15.32 -7.60
CA GLU A 163 10.56 16.09 -8.78
C GLU A 163 9.07 15.90 -9.04
N SER A 164 8.65 14.71 -9.51
CA SER A 164 7.25 14.45 -9.87
C SER A 164 6.50 13.52 -8.90
N ARG A 165 7.18 12.64 -8.15
CA ARG A 165 6.56 11.68 -7.21
C ARG A 165 7.00 11.91 -5.77
N ARG A 166 6.66 13.09 -5.23
CA ARG A 166 7.06 13.59 -3.90
C ARG A 166 6.18 13.00 -2.78
N PRO A 167 6.65 12.99 -1.51
CA PRO A 167 5.81 12.62 -0.35
C PRO A 167 4.78 13.71 0.05
N ASN A 168 3.80 14.00 -0.81
CA ASN A 168 2.81 15.07 -0.60
C ASN A 168 1.69 14.70 0.40
N LEU A 169 2.00 14.01 1.49
CA LEU A 169 0.97 13.57 2.44
C LEU A 169 0.38 14.71 3.28
N LYS A 170 1.12 15.82 3.49
CA LYS A 170 0.61 16.98 4.23
C LYS A 170 -0.61 17.61 3.53
N GLU A 171 -0.46 17.95 2.26
CA GLU A 171 -1.54 18.52 1.45
C GLU A 171 -2.74 17.55 1.35
N CYS A 172 -2.46 16.25 1.21
CA CYS A 172 -3.49 15.23 1.23
C CYS A 172 -4.25 15.20 2.56
N ALA A 173 -3.54 15.25 3.69
CA ALA A 173 -4.15 15.27 5.02
C ALA A 173 -5.04 16.51 5.21
N GLU A 174 -4.53 17.70 4.88
CA GLU A 174 -5.30 18.96 4.96
C GLU A 174 -6.56 18.92 4.10
N TYR A 175 -6.46 18.40 2.87
CA TYR A 175 -7.61 18.20 2.00
C TYR A 175 -8.62 17.20 2.57
N MET A 176 -8.13 16.08 3.12
CA MET A 176 -8.98 15.03 3.70
C MET A 176 -9.68 15.51 4.97
N GLU A 177 -9.00 16.23 5.86
CA GLU A 177 -9.62 16.77 7.08
C GLU A 177 -10.76 17.73 6.74
N LYS A 178 -10.55 18.60 5.73
CA LYS A 178 -11.59 19.52 5.26
C LYS A 178 -12.77 18.80 4.61
N THR A 179 -12.55 17.68 3.93
CA THR A 179 -13.56 17.03 3.07
C THR A 179 -14.29 15.88 3.77
N TYR A 180 -13.57 15.11 4.58
CA TYR A 180 -14.02 13.86 5.21
C TYR A 180 -13.93 13.89 6.74
N GLY A 181 -13.40 14.98 7.31
CA GLY A 181 -13.26 15.17 8.76
C GLY A 181 -11.99 14.57 9.34
N PHE A 182 -11.60 15.10 10.51
CA PHE A 182 -10.38 14.70 11.21
C PHE A 182 -10.33 13.20 11.55
N ALA A 183 -11.45 12.63 12.02
CA ALA A 183 -11.51 11.22 12.42
C ALA A 183 -11.12 10.28 11.26
N ARG A 184 -11.72 10.47 10.07
CA ARG A 184 -11.42 9.64 8.89
C ARG A 184 -9.99 9.86 8.39
N THR A 185 -9.50 11.10 8.43
CA THR A 185 -8.10 11.38 8.06
C THR A 185 -7.12 10.67 8.98
N LYS A 186 -7.31 10.80 10.30
CA LYS A 186 -6.48 10.15 11.32
C LYS A 186 -6.54 8.62 11.19
N GLU A 187 -7.71 8.07 10.91
CA GLU A 187 -7.89 6.64 10.71
C GLU A 187 -6.99 6.11 9.58
N LEU A 188 -7.07 6.73 8.39
CA LEU A 188 -6.39 6.23 7.19
C LEU A 188 -4.90 6.55 7.11
N LEU A 189 -4.45 7.63 7.74
CA LEU A 189 -3.06 8.07 7.72
C LEU A 189 -2.27 7.69 8.98
N TYR A 190 -2.94 7.35 10.08
CA TYR A 190 -2.28 7.07 11.36
C TYR A 190 -2.77 5.79 12.03
N ASP A 191 -4.06 5.65 12.35
CA ASP A 191 -4.53 4.54 13.19
C ASP A 191 -4.40 3.18 12.47
N ASN A 192 -4.84 3.08 11.22
CA ASN A 192 -4.72 1.85 10.44
C ASN A 192 -3.25 1.49 10.14
N PRO A 193 -2.38 2.42 9.65
CA PRO A 193 -0.95 2.15 9.54
C PRO A 193 -0.30 1.71 10.85
N ARG A 194 -0.74 2.26 11.99
CA ARG A 194 -0.25 1.85 13.31
C ARG A 194 -0.69 0.43 13.69
N LYS A 195 -1.96 0.07 13.47
CA LYS A 195 -2.45 -1.31 13.66
C LYS A 195 -1.65 -2.30 12.84
N LEU A 196 -1.37 -1.97 11.57
CA LEU A 196 -0.50 -2.78 10.70
C LEU A 196 0.90 -2.97 11.28
N ILE A 197 1.55 -1.89 11.74
CA ILE A 197 2.89 -1.96 12.36
C ILE A 197 2.87 -2.83 13.62
N GLU A 198 1.79 -2.75 14.41
CA GLU A 198 1.56 -3.56 15.60
C GLU A 198 1.08 -4.99 15.28
N ASN A 199 0.97 -5.35 13.98
CA ASN A 199 0.45 -6.63 13.49
C ASN A 199 -0.95 -6.98 14.04
N LYS A 200 -1.80 -5.97 14.22
CA LYS A 200 -3.21 -6.09 14.63
C LYS A 200 -4.10 -6.02 13.40
N LEU A 201 -5.20 -6.78 13.43
CA LEU A 201 -6.23 -6.68 12.41
C LEU A 201 -6.87 -5.29 12.44
N ILE A 202 -7.23 -4.80 11.26
CA ILE A 202 -8.06 -3.62 11.10
C ILE A 202 -9.48 -4.17 10.95
N GLU A 203 -10.30 -3.94 11.98
CA GLU A 203 -11.71 -4.29 11.99
C GLU A 203 -12.48 -3.36 11.05
N GLU A 204 -13.41 -3.92 10.28
CA GLU A 204 -14.42 -3.15 9.55
C GLU A 204 -15.55 -2.79 10.53
N LEU A 205 -16.07 -1.56 10.41
CA LEU A 205 -17.25 -1.09 11.15
C LEU A 205 -18.53 -1.76 10.65
#